data_AF-A0A8X6HPS8-F1
#
_entry.id   AF-A0A8X6HPS8-F1
#
_cell.length_a   1.000
_cell.length_b   1.000
_cell.length_c   1.000
_cell.angle_alpha   90.00
_cell.angle_beta   90.00
_cell.angle_gamma   90.00
#
_symmetry.space_group_name_H-M   'P 1'
#
loop_
_entity.id
_entity.type
_entity.pdbx_description
1 polymer ?
#
loop_
_entity_poly.entity_id
_entity_poly.type
_entity_poly.pdbx_seq_one_letter_code
_entity_poly.pdbx_strand_id
1 'polypeptide(L)'
;MQTLYEWGRESSEVFQEKAETSSGCLVTQVLSGAKCSFEHLYQMFGSIGYQNDVFVKHSFWEGLRANEAVVHTKTATEALSNASKIWEPGYSYYKMVYNLQGLDVDYKERLMDGETVI
;
A
#
# COMPACT_ATOMS: atom_id res chain seq x y z
N MET A 1 -7.78 -15.21 -16.84
CA MET A 1 -6.35 -14.83 -16.85
C MET A 1 -6.00 -14.11 -18.15
N GLN A 2 -6.13 -14.76 -19.32
CA GLN A 2 -5.89 -14.12 -20.63
C GLN A 2 -6.75 -12.85 -20.86
N THR A 3 -8.00 -12.84 -20.41
CA THR A 3 -8.89 -11.67 -20.52
C THR A 3 -8.44 -10.47 -19.67
N LEU A 4 -7.93 -10.70 -18.45
CA LEU A 4 -7.37 -9.63 -17.61
C LEU A 4 -6.11 -9.04 -18.25
N TYR A 5 -5.30 -9.90 -18.85
CA TYR A 5 -4.13 -9.49 -19.62
C TYR A 5 -4.50 -8.63 -20.82
N GLU A 6 -5.51 -9.01 -21.60
CA GLU A 6 -6.00 -8.21 -22.73
C GLU A 6 -6.50 -6.83 -22.29
N TRP A 7 -7.27 -6.75 -21.20
CA TRP A 7 -7.73 -5.48 -20.63
C TRP A 7 -6.59 -4.64 -20.07
N GLY A 8 -5.56 -5.28 -19.51
CA GLY A 8 -4.41 -4.61 -18.92
C GLY A 8 -3.57 -3.83 -19.94
N ARG A 9 -3.66 -4.14 -21.24
CA ARG A 9 -2.93 -3.42 -22.30
C ARG A 9 -3.51 -2.03 -22.59
N GLU A 10 -4.66 -1.72 -22.02
CA GLU A 10 -5.30 -0.40 -22.10
C GLU A 10 -4.81 0.50 -20.94
N SER A 11 -5.59 1.51 -20.52
CA SER A 11 -5.24 2.32 -19.35
C SER A 11 -5.72 1.67 -18.04
N SER A 12 -5.19 2.13 -16.91
CA SER A 12 -5.60 1.67 -15.58
C SER A 12 -7.09 1.88 -15.30
N GLU A 13 -7.66 2.98 -15.76
CA GLU A 13 -9.07 3.30 -15.56
C GLU A 13 -9.96 2.33 -16.32
N VAL A 14 -9.61 2.05 -17.59
CA VAL A 14 -10.38 1.13 -18.42
C VAL A 14 -10.23 -0.32 -17.95
N PHE A 15 -9.03 -0.68 -17.47
CA PHE A 15 -8.83 -1.97 -16.83
C PHE A 15 -9.73 -2.15 -15.61
N GLN A 16 -9.81 -1.13 -14.74
CA GLN A 16 -10.65 -1.18 -13.54
C GLN A 16 -12.13 -1.33 -13.89
N GLU A 17 -12.67 -0.51 -14.79
CA GLU A 17 -14.08 -0.57 -15.20
C GLU A 17 -14.47 -1.97 -15.72
N LYS A 18 -13.61 -2.57 -16.56
CA LYS A 18 -13.83 -3.92 -17.08
C LYS A 18 -13.65 -5.00 -16.01
N ALA A 19 -12.68 -4.84 -15.12
CA ALA A 19 -12.44 -5.79 -14.04
C ALA A 19 -13.59 -5.79 -13.03
N GLU A 20 -14.16 -4.64 -12.67
CA GLU A 20 -15.26 -4.52 -11.70
C GLU A 20 -16.52 -5.30 -12.08
N THR A 21 -16.78 -5.43 -13.38
CA THR A 21 -17.94 -6.17 -13.90
C THR A 21 -17.66 -7.67 -14.11
N SER A 22 -16.45 -8.13 -13.80
CA SER A 22 -16.01 -9.51 -13.99
C SER A 22 -16.24 -10.39 -12.75
N SER A 23 -16.53 -11.68 -12.96
CA SER A 23 -16.73 -12.68 -11.90
C SER A 23 -15.51 -13.59 -11.65
N GLY A 24 -14.32 -13.21 -12.11
CA GLY A 24 -13.10 -14.00 -11.92
C GLY A 24 -12.62 -14.03 -10.47
N CYS A 25 -12.07 -15.15 -10.00
CA CYS A 25 -11.65 -15.34 -8.60
C CYS A 25 -10.73 -14.23 -8.06
N LEU A 26 -9.78 -13.75 -8.88
CA LEU A 26 -8.87 -12.66 -8.50
C LEU A 26 -9.61 -11.33 -8.32
N VAL A 27 -10.57 -11.04 -9.19
CA VAL A 27 -11.42 -9.85 -9.09
C VAL A 27 -12.33 -9.96 -7.85
N THR A 28 -12.91 -11.13 -7.60
CA THR A 28 -13.74 -11.37 -6.41
C THR A 28 -12.96 -11.13 -5.12
N GLN A 29 -11.67 -11.48 -5.06
CA GLN A 29 -10.82 -11.19 -3.89
C GLN A 29 -10.63 -9.68 -3.68
N VAL A 30 -10.46 -8.91 -4.75
CA VAL A 30 -10.37 -7.45 -4.70
C VAL A 30 -11.70 -6.83 -4.28
N LEU A 31 -12.80 -7.22 -4.93
CA LEU A 31 -14.14 -6.67 -4.66
C LEU A 31 -14.64 -7.01 -3.25
N SER A 32 -14.28 -8.17 -2.70
CA SER A 32 -14.63 -8.53 -1.32
C SER A 32 -13.75 -7.85 -0.27
N GLY A 33 -12.69 -7.13 -0.67
CA GLY A 33 -11.73 -6.51 0.25
C GLY A 33 -10.85 -7.52 1.00
N ALA A 34 -10.81 -8.78 0.57
CA ALA A 34 -10.06 -9.83 1.26
C ALA A 34 -8.54 -9.68 1.07
N LYS A 35 -8.09 -9.39 -0.16
CA LYS A 35 -6.68 -9.20 -0.51
C LYS A 35 -6.56 -8.48 -1.85
N CYS A 36 -5.46 -7.74 -2.02
CA CYS A 36 -5.11 -6.98 -3.22
C CYS A 36 -6.05 -5.79 -3.50
N SER A 37 -5.71 -5.02 -4.52
CA SER A 37 -6.51 -3.93 -5.08
C SER A 37 -6.48 -4.03 -6.61
N PHE A 38 -7.29 -3.22 -7.30
CA PHE A 38 -7.23 -3.14 -8.76
C PHE A 38 -5.84 -2.72 -9.27
N GLU A 39 -5.12 -1.90 -8.52
CA GLU A 39 -3.73 -1.54 -8.85
C GLU A 39 -2.81 -2.77 -8.87
N HIS A 40 -2.93 -3.68 -7.90
CA HIS A 40 -2.15 -4.92 -7.89
C HIS A 40 -2.47 -5.79 -9.11
N LEU A 41 -3.75 -5.91 -9.48
CA LEU A 41 -4.15 -6.65 -10.67
C LEU A 41 -3.64 -5.98 -11.95
N TYR A 42 -3.65 -4.65 -12.00
CA TYR A 42 -3.11 -3.90 -13.12
C TYR A 42 -1.59 -4.05 -13.25
N GLN A 43 -0.83 -4.03 -12.15
CA GLN A 43 0.60 -4.33 -12.16
C GLN A 43 0.90 -5.75 -12.62
N MET A 44 0.04 -6.71 -12.24
CA MET A 44 0.18 -8.09 -12.69
C MET A 44 -0.06 -8.23 -14.19
N PHE A 45 -1.11 -7.64 -14.74
CA PHE A 45 -1.60 -7.96 -16.08
C PHE A 45 -1.40 -6.86 -17.13
N GLY A 46 -1.34 -5.59 -16.72
CA GLY A 46 -1.26 -4.45 -17.63
C GLY A 46 0.11 -3.79 -17.68
N SER A 47 0.51 -3.13 -16.60
CA SER A 47 1.77 -2.41 -16.52
C SER A 47 2.14 -2.18 -15.05
N ILE A 48 3.43 -2.29 -14.72
CA ILE A 48 3.92 -1.92 -13.38
C ILE A 48 3.65 -0.45 -13.06
N GLY A 49 3.59 0.41 -14.09
CA GLY A 49 3.33 1.83 -13.94
C GLY A 49 4.58 2.64 -13.61
N TYR A 50 4.40 3.82 -13.01
CA TYR A 50 5.50 4.70 -12.63
C TYR A 50 6.29 4.15 -11.44
N GLN A 51 7.62 4.10 -11.58
CA GLN A 51 8.58 3.80 -10.55
C GLN A 51 9.41 5.08 -10.33
N ASN A 52 9.00 5.89 -9.36
CA ASN A 52 9.41 7.30 -9.26
C ASN A 52 9.12 8.03 -10.60
N ASP A 53 10.15 8.52 -11.30
CA ASP A 53 10.01 9.30 -12.54
C ASP A 53 9.98 8.45 -13.83
N VAL A 54 10.12 7.13 -13.71
CA VAL A 54 10.26 6.23 -14.88
C VAL A 54 9.03 5.35 -15.02
N PHE A 55 8.36 5.43 -16.17
CA PHE A 55 7.22 4.57 -16.48
C PHE A 55 7.68 3.18 -16.99
N VAL A 56 7.28 2.12 -16.28
CA VAL A 56 7.55 0.73 -16.66
C VAL A 56 6.35 0.16 -17.40
N LYS A 57 6.52 -0.08 -18.70
CA LYS A 57 5.40 -0.46 -19.56
C LYS A 57 4.98 -1.92 -19.36
N HIS A 58 5.92 -2.84 -19.21
CA HIS A 58 5.60 -4.26 -19.13
C HIS A 58 5.04 -4.63 -17.76
N SER A 59 4.19 -5.65 -17.73
CA SER A 59 3.59 -6.20 -16.52
C SER A 59 4.39 -7.38 -15.97
N PHE A 60 4.06 -7.83 -14.75
CA PHE A 60 4.64 -9.07 -14.22
C PHE A 60 4.25 -10.32 -15.01
N TRP A 61 3.11 -10.29 -15.71
CA TRP A 61 2.66 -11.39 -16.57
C TRP A 61 3.49 -11.50 -17.86
N GLU A 62 3.83 -10.38 -18.49
CA GLU A 62 4.67 -10.35 -19.70
C GLU A 62 6.16 -10.61 -19.39
N GLY A 63 6.59 -10.23 -18.18
CA GLY A 63 7.98 -10.20 -17.79
C GLY A 63 8.65 -8.86 -18.14
N LEU A 64 9.56 -8.44 -17.27
CA LEU A 64 10.26 -7.17 -17.42
C LEU A 64 11.49 -7.28 -18.31
N ARG A 65 11.77 -6.21 -19.05
CA ARG A 65 13.07 -6.06 -19.71
C ARG A 65 14.15 -5.78 -18.67
N ALA A 66 15.40 -6.07 -19.02
CA ALA A 66 16.54 -5.90 -18.10
C ALA A 66 16.63 -4.47 -17.52
N ASN A 67 16.41 -3.43 -18.34
CA ASN A 67 16.42 -2.04 -17.89
C ASN A 67 15.25 -1.70 -16.94
N GLU A 68 14.05 -2.21 -17.23
CA GLU A 68 12.87 -2.01 -16.38
C GLU A 68 12.99 -2.76 -15.05
N ALA A 69 13.57 -3.97 -15.07
CA ALA A 69 13.87 -4.74 -13.88
C ALA A 69 14.84 -3.98 -12.97
N VAL A 70 15.91 -3.38 -13.53
CA VAL A 70 16.85 -2.55 -12.75
C VAL A 70 16.14 -1.36 -12.11
N VAL A 71 15.26 -0.67 -12.85
CA VAL A 71 14.47 0.46 -12.31
C VAL A 71 13.59 0.00 -11.16
N HIS A 72 12.79 -1.04 -11.37
CA HIS A 72 11.88 -1.58 -10.35
C HIS A 72 12.64 -2.07 -9.10
N THR A 73 13.74 -2.80 -9.29
CA THR A 73 14.57 -3.28 -8.17
C THR A 73 15.23 -2.13 -7.40
N LYS A 74 15.66 -1.07 -8.08
CA LYS A 74 16.22 0.12 -7.43
C LYS A 74 15.19 0.77 -6.50
N THR A 75 13.99 1.07 -7.02
CA THR A 75 12.91 1.66 -6.23
C THR A 75 12.51 0.78 -5.05
N ALA A 76 12.41 -0.53 -5.26
CA ALA A 76 12.15 -1.48 -4.17
C ALA A 76 13.26 -1.48 -3.11
N THR A 77 14.53 -1.36 -3.50
CA THR A 77 15.68 -1.31 -2.60
C THR A 77 15.69 -0.02 -1.78
N GLU A 78 15.36 1.13 -2.39
CA GLU A 78 15.21 2.40 -1.69
C GLU A 78 14.11 2.32 -0.62
N ALA A 79 12.96 1.74 -0.97
CA ALA A 79 11.87 1.50 -0.02
C ALA A 79 12.26 0.55 1.11
N LEU A 80 12.99 -0.53 0.81
CA LEU A 80 13.52 -1.45 1.82
C LEU A 80 14.55 -0.79 2.73
N SER A 81 15.39 0.11 2.20
CA SER A 81 16.32 0.88 3.02
C SER A 81 15.57 1.74 4.05
N ASN A 82 14.38 2.26 3.71
CA ASN A 82 13.55 2.99 4.67
C ASN A 82 12.97 2.10 5.77
N ALA A 83 12.96 0.77 5.62
CA ALA A 83 12.59 -0.14 6.70
C ALA A 83 13.55 -0.04 7.90
N SER A 84 14.74 0.54 7.73
CA SER A 84 15.64 0.88 8.84
C SER A 84 15.01 1.87 9.84
N LYS A 85 13.89 2.52 9.49
CA LYS A 85 13.11 3.40 10.37
C LYS A 85 12.07 2.68 11.22
N ILE A 86 12.05 1.35 11.23
CA ILE A 86 11.09 0.56 12.03
C ILE A 86 11.16 0.86 13.54
N TRP A 87 12.29 1.35 14.04
CA TRP A 87 12.45 1.73 15.44
C TRP A 87 11.80 3.09 15.78
N GLU A 88 11.63 3.99 14.80
CA GLU A 88 11.13 5.35 15.03
C GLU A 88 9.69 5.36 15.60
N PRO A 89 8.73 4.57 15.06
CA PRO A 89 7.39 4.47 15.65
C PRO A 89 7.42 3.89 17.06
N GLY A 90 8.25 2.87 17.32
CA GLY A 90 8.35 2.25 18.64
C GLY A 90 8.86 3.23 19.71
N TYR A 91 9.91 3.99 19.38
CA TYR A 91 10.43 5.04 20.25
C TYR A 91 9.41 6.18 20.47
N SER A 92 8.76 6.63 19.39
CA SER A 92 7.75 7.70 19.47
C SER A 92 6.55 7.28 20.31
N TYR A 93 6.08 6.04 20.12
CA TYR A 93 5.00 5.45 20.91
C TYR A 93 5.38 5.36 22.39
N TYR A 94 6.57 4.83 22.70
CA TYR A 94 7.06 4.75 24.08
C TYR A 94 7.06 6.13 24.75
N LYS A 95 7.57 7.16 24.06
CA LYS A 95 7.60 8.53 24.58
C LYS A 95 6.18 9.08 24.80
N MET A 96 5.25 8.84 23.88
CA MET A 96 3.86 9.27 24.02
C MET A 96 3.18 8.58 25.21
N VAL A 97 3.33 7.26 25.33
CA VAL A 97 2.77 6.50 26.46
C VAL A 97 3.35 6.99 27.78
N TYR A 98 4.67 7.15 27.88
CA TYR A 98 5.31 7.60 29.11
C TYR A 98 4.83 8.99 29.56
N ASN A 99 4.56 9.89 28.61
CA ASN A 99 4.07 11.24 28.90
C ASN A 99 2.57 11.30 29.23
N LEU A 100 1.78 10.34 28.76
CA LEU A 100 0.31 10.34 28.91
C LEU A 100 -0.19 9.33 29.95
N GLN A 101 0.63 8.40 30.43
CA GLN A 101 0.23 7.35 31.38
C GLN A 101 -0.23 7.86 32.74
N GLY A 102 0.13 9.10 33.10
CA GLY A 102 -0.32 9.77 34.33
C GLY A 102 -1.66 10.51 34.16
N LEU A 103 -2.20 10.57 32.95
CA LEU A 103 -3.47 11.23 32.68
C LEU A 103 -4.64 10.29 32.96
N ASP A 104 -5.57 10.74 33.80
CA ASP A 104 -6.79 10.01 34.09
C ASP A 104 -8.02 10.93 34.10
N VAL A 105 -9.20 10.33 34.20
CA VAL A 105 -10.47 11.05 34.33
C VAL A 105 -11.00 10.83 35.74
N ASP A 106 -11.18 11.92 36.49
CA ASP A 106 -11.69 11.83 37.85
C ASP A 106 -13.20 11.54 37.90
N TYR A 107 -13.73 11.28 39.10
CA TYR A 107 -15.16 11.05 39.33
C TYR A 107 -16.07 12.25 39.00
N LYS A 108 -15.49 13.40 38.64
CA LYS A 108 -16.20 14.61 38.21
C LYS A 108 -16.06 14.85 36.71
N GLU A 109 -15.60 13.84 35.96
CA GLU A 109 -15.43 13.88 34.50
C GLU A 109 -14.38 14.90 34.04
N ARG A 110 -13.37 15.18 34.87
CA ARG A 110 -12.28 16.11 34.54
C ARG A 110 -11.02 15.34 34.18
N LEU A 111 -10.26 15.86 33.22
CA LEU A 111 -8.94 15.34 32.88
C LEU A 111 -7.93 15.79 33.94
N MET A 112 -7.24 14.84 34.56
CA MET A 112 -6.23 15.10 35.58
C MET A 112 -4.86 14.67 35.10
N ASP A 113 -3.82 15.33 35.59
CA ASP A 113 -2.41 14.93 35.55
C ASP A 113 -1.89 14.87 36.99
N GLY A 114 -1.94 13.68 37.58
CA GLY A 114 -1.74 13.50 39.01
C GLY A 114 -2.74 14.31 39.85
N GLU A 115 -2.26 15.34 40.56
CA GLU A 115 -3.11 16.22 41.38
C GLU A 115 -3.57 17.49 40.64
N THR A 116 -3.11 17.70 39.40
CA THR A 116 -3.40 18.90 38.61
C THR A 116 -4.58 18.66 37.68
N VAL A 117 -5.54 19.58 37.64
CA VAL A 117 -6.61 19.58 36.62
C VAL A 117 -6.06 20.25 35.36
N ILE A 118 -6.20 19.60 34.20
CA ILE A 118 -5.86 20.17 32.88
C ILE A 118 -7.04 21.00 32.34
#